data_AF-A0A816THH1-F1
#
_entry.id   AF-A0A816THH1-F1
#
_cell.length_a   1.000
_cell.length_b   1.000
_cell.length_c   1.000
_cell.angle_alpha   90.00
_cell.angle_beta   90.00
_cell.angle_gamma   90.00
#
_symmetry.space_group_name_H-M   'P 1'
#
loop_
_entity.id
_entity.type
_entity.pdbx_description
1 polymer ?
#
loop_
_entity_poly.entity_id
_entity_poly.type
_entity_poly.pdbx_seq_one_letter_code
_entity_poly.pdbx_strand_id
1 'polypeptide(L)'
;MQQQNISANSKWNQNGVTIAGGHGYGGATNQLSHPFGLFVDDDQTVVIADPRNDRIMQWKNSDTTNGQVVAGDKGTGNGLNQLSQPTDVLI
;
A
#
# COMPACT_ATOMS: atom_id res chain seq x y z
N MET A 1 -16.22 -30.49 -29.48
CA MET A 1 -15.58 -29.15 -29.39
C MET A 1 -14.31 -29.34 -28.57
N GLN A 2 -13.13 -29.10 -29.14
CA GLN A 2 -11.88 -29.17 -28.37
C GLN A 2 -11.81 -27.93 -27.46
N GLN A 3 -11.57 -28.16 -26.17
CA GLN A 3 -11.38 -27.11 -25.18
C GLN A 3 -10.01 -26.47 -25.43
N GLN A 4 -9.96 -25.18 -25.75
CA GLN A 4 -8.68 -24.48 -25.89
C GLN A 4 -8.12 -24.23 -24.48
N ASN A 5 -6.95 -24.82 -24.18
CA ASN A 5 -6.17 -24.48 -23.00
C ASN A 5 -5.49 -23.13 -23.24
N ILE A 6 -5.98 -22.07 -22.58
CA ILE A 6 -5.29 -20.78 -22.57
C ILE A 6 -4.04 -20.97 -21.71
N SER A 7 -2.85 -20.86 -22.29
CA SER A 7 -1.60 -20.90 -21.56
C SER A 7 -1.50 -19.71 -20.60
N ALA A 8 -1.00 -19.96 -19.38
CA ALA A 8 -0.75 -18.89 -18.42
C ALA A 8 0.17 -17.85 -19.06
N ASN A 9 -0.26 -16.58 -19.05
CA ASN A 9 0.53 -15.48 -19.59
C ASN A 9 1.86 -15.43 -18.83
N SER A 10 2.98 -15.47 -19.58
CA SER A 10 4.34 -15.48 -19.05
C SER A 10 4.64 -14.32 -18.10
N LYS A 11 3.90 -13.20 -18.23
CA LYS A 11 3.92 -12.06 -17.29
C LYS A 11 3.63 -12.49 -15.84
N TRP A 12 2.74 -13.45 -15.63
CA TRP A 12 2.31 -13.94 -14.31
C TRP A 12 3.06 -15.18 -13.83
N ASN A 13 4.06 -15.66 -14.58
CA ASN A 13 4.90 -16.79 -14.18
C ASN A 13 6.08 -16.37 -13.26
N GLN A 14 5.90 -15.30 -12.48
CA GLN A 14 6.92 -14.72 -11.62
C GLN A 14 6.49 -14.85 -10.15
N ASN A 15 7.43 -15.12 -9.26
CA ASN A 15 7.17 -15.08 -7.81
C ASN A 15 6.87 -13.63 -7.40
N GLY A 16 5.74 -13.40 -6.75
CA GLY A 16 5.41 -12.10 -6.17
C GLY A 16 6.35 -11.77 -5.01
N VAL A 17 6.58 -10.47 -4.80
CA VAL A 17 7.31 -9.94 -3.64
C VAL A 17 6.40 -9.00 -2.86
N THR A 18 6.55 -9.01 -1.53
CA THR A 18 5.86 -8.04 -0.68
C THR A 18 6.59 -6.70 -0.72
N ILE A 19 5.92 -5.65 -1.18
CA ILE A 19 6.47 -4.29 -1.22
C ILE A 19 6.06 -3.46 0.00
N ALA A 20 4.85 -3.68 0.52
CA ALA A 20 4.29 -2.90 1.63
C ALA A 20 3.68 -3.81 2.71
N GLY A 21 3.86 -3.42 3.97
CA GLY A 21 3.36 -4.18 5.12
C GLY A 21 4.14 -5.49 5.36
N GLY A 22 3.41 -6.61 5.44
CA GLY A 22 4.01 -7.95 5.61
C GLY A 22 4.33 -8.37 7.05
N HIS A 23 4.15 -7.48 8.03
CA HIS A 23 4.51 -7.75 9.44
C HIS A 23 3.29 -7.76 10.39
N GLY A 24 2.13 -8.14 9.86
CA GLY A 24 0.87 -8.20 10.58
C GLY A 24 0.14 -6.86 10.69
N TYR A 25 -1.01 -6.92 11.36
CA TYR A 25 -1.87 -5.75 11.62
C TYR A 25 -1.24 -4.86 12.69
N GLY A 26 -1.15 -3.55 12.44
CA GLY A 26 -0.68 -2.60 13.45
C GLY A 26 -0.28 -1.24 12.89
N GLY A 27 0.34 -0.43 13.76
CA GLY A 27 0.73 0.96 13.49
C GLY A 27 2.22 1.18 13.27
N ALA A 28 3.06 0.13 13.31
CA ALA A 28 4.48 0.28 12.99
C ALA A 28 4.68 0.65 11.51
N THR A 29 5.86 1.16 11.16
CA THR A 29 6.21 1.58 9.79
C THR A 29 6.24 0.42 8.80
N ASN A 30 6.35 -0.82 9.27
CA ASN A 30 6.29 -2.04 8.46
C ASN A 30 4.94 -2.77 8.57
N GLN A 31 3.93 -2.12 9.15
CA GLN A 31 2.58 -2.65 9.37
C GLN A 31 1.52 -1.73 8.74
N LEU A 32 0.34 -2.31 8.50
CA LEU A 32 -0.84 -1.62 7.99
C LEU A 32 -2.07 -2.03 8.82
N SER A 33 -3.10 -1.19 8.81
CA SER A 33 -4.32 -1.32 9.60
C SER A 33 -5.56 -1.05 8.73
N HIS A 34 -6.11 -2.13 8.16
CA HIS A 34 -7.22 -2.08 7.18
C HIS A 34 -6.94 -1.15 5.98
N PRO A 35 -5.87 -1.38 5.20
CA PRO A 35 -5.57 -0.55 4.04
C PRO A 35 -6.68 -0.65 2.97
N PHE A 36 -7.05 0.48 2.36
CA PHE A 36 -8.14 0.56 1.37
C PHE A 36 -7.59 0.83 -0.04
N GLY A 37 -7.52 2.10 -0.45
CA GLY A 37 -6.98 2.49 -1.74
C GLY A 37 -5.46 2.52 -1.78
N LEU A 38 -4.92 2.27 -2.97
CA LEU A 38 -3.49 2.40 -3.25
C LEU A 38 -3.26 2.95 -4.66
N PHE A 39 -2.13 3.63 -4.82
CA PHE A 39 -1.60 4.10 -6.09
C PHE A 39 -0.18 3.57 -6.27
N VAL A 40 0.19 3.27 -7.53
CA VAL A 40 1.54 2.87 -7.90
C VAL A 40 2.02 3.80 -9.01
N ASP A 41 3.14 4.48 -8.80
CA ASP A 41 3.75 5.35 -9.81
C ASP A 41 4.71 4.58 -10.76
N ASP A 42 5.24 5.29 -11.76
CA ASP A 42 6.17 4.73 -12.75
C ASP A 42 7.51 4.25 -12.15
N ASP A 43 7.88 4.79 -10.98
CA ASP A 43 9.07 4.38 -10.21
C ASP A 43 8.78 3.16 -9.29
N GLN A 44 7.59 2.58 -9.39
CA GLN A 44 7.09 1.48 -8.54
C GLN A 44 7.04 1.85 -7.05
N THR A 45 6.89 3.13 -6.75
CA THR A 45 6.49 3.58 -5.42
C THR A 45 5.04 3.19 -5.20
N VAL A 46 4.76 2.55 -4.07
CA VAL A 46 3.41 2.22 -3.63
C VAL A 46 2.98 3.20 -2.55
N VAL A 47 1.88 3.91 -2.78
CA VAL A 47 1.25 4.77 -1.76
C VAL A 47 -0.08 4.18 -1.36
N ILE A 48 -0.35 4.10 -0.06
CA ILE A 48 -1.48 3.36 0.52
C ILE A 48 -2.21 4.26 1.52
N ALA A 49 -3.54 4.27 1.42
CA ALA A 49 -4.40 4.78 2.47
C ALA A 49 -4.51 3.74 3.61
N ASP A 50 -4.09 4.12 4.82
CA ASP A 50 -4.07 3.27 6.02
C ASP A 50 -5.07 3.79 7.07
N PRO A 51 -6.39 3.65 6.81
CA PRO A 51 -7.44 4.42 7.47
C PRO A 51 -7.50 4.23 8.98
N ARG A 52 -7.27 3.01 9.50
CA ARG A 52 -7.34 2.78 10.95
C ARG A 52 -6.12 3.29 11.70
N ASN A 53 -5.10 3.76 10.99
CA ASN A 53 -3.97 4.49 11.55
C ASN A 53 -4.02 5.99 11.20
N ASP A 54 -5.08 6.49 10.56
CA ASP A 54 -5.25 7.89 10.17
C ASP A 54 -4.01 8.46 9.43
N ARG A 55 -3.47 7.68 8.48
CA ARG A 55 -2.24 8.04 7.77
C ARG A 55 -2.24 7.57 6.31
N ILE A 56 -1.39 8.21 5.52
CA ILE A 56 -0.98 7.76 4.19
C ILE A 56 0.47 7.29 4.28
N MET A 57 0.72 6.09 3.76
CA MET A 57 2.04 5.46 3.81
C MET A 57 2.61 5.28 2.40
N GLN A 58 3.92 5.49 2.25
CA GLN A 58 4.68 5.29 1.02
C GLN A 58 5.74 4.20 1.20
N TRP A 59 5.84 3.29 0.23
CA TRP A 59 6.95 2.34 0.09
C TRP A 59 7.61 2.53 -1.26
N LYS A 60 8.94 2.54 -1.27
CA LYS A 60 9.72 2.52 -2.51
C LYS A 60 10.08 1.07 -2.83
N ASN A 61 10.07 0.70 -4.11
CA ASN A 61 10.53 -0.63 -4.52
C ASN A 61 11.99 -0.92 -4.10
N SER A 62 12.81 0.14 -3.90
CA SER A 62 14.17 0.03 -3.39
C SER A 62 14.30 -0.23 -1.88
N ASP A 63 13.23 -0.01 -1.09
CA ASP A 63 13.21 -0.27 0.35
C ASP A 63 11.81 -0.74 0.79
N THR A 64 11.69 -2.07 0.93
CA THR A 64 10.47 -2.75 1.34
C THR A 64 10.43 -3.06 2.85
N THR A 65 11.46 -2.63 3.60
CA THR A 65 11.57 -2.97 5.03
C THR A 65 10.60 -2.13 5.86
N ASN A 66 10.54 -0.82 5.58
CA ASN A 66 9.70 0.14 6.29
C ASN A 66 9.09 1.14 5.32
N GLY A 67 7.82 1.44 5.54
CA GLY A 67 7.15 2.54 4.86
C GLY A 67 7.45 3.87 5.54
N GLN A 68 7.18 4.94 4.81
CA GLN A 68 7.28 6.31 5.27
C GLN A 68 5.88 6.92 5.38
N VAL A 69 5.59 7.61 6.49
CA VAL A 69 4.38 8.42 6.59
C VAL A 69 4.55 9.64 5.70
N VAL A 70 3.64 9.85 4.76
CA VAL A 70 3.66 11.03 3.87
C VAL A 70 2.55 12.04 4.18
N ALA A 71 1.52 11.60 4.93
CA ALA A 71 0.48 12.47 5.47
C ALA A 71 -0.21 11.80 6.67
N GLY A 72 -0.73 12.61 7.61
CA GLY A 72 -1.43 12.12 8.81
C GLY A 72 -0.50 11.66 9.94
N ASP A 73 -0.90 10.60 10.64
CA ASP A 73 -0.17 9.97 11.78
C ASP A 73 -0.15 10.81 13.07
N LYS A 74 -1.00 11.84 13.18
CA LYS A 74 -1.23 12.63 14.42
C LYS A 74 -2.66 12.52 14.94
N GLY A 75 -3.26 11.36 14.67
CA GLY A 75 -4.63 11.02 15.02
C GLY A 75 -5.67 11.71 14.13
N THR A 76 -6.93 11.36 14.40
CA THR A 76 -8.10 11.86 13.70
C THR A 76 -8.29 13.37 13.88
N GLY A 77 -8.46 14.12 12.79
CA GLY A 77 -8.85 15.53 12.89
C GLY A 77 -8.59 16.36 11.63
N ASN A 78 -8.75 17.68 11.79
CA ASN A 78 -8.61 18.69 10.72
C ASN A 78 -7.33 19.53 10.88
N GLY A 79 -6.42 19.15 11.77
CA GLY A 79 -5.10 19.75 11.86
C GLY A 79 -4.27 19.49 10.60
N LEU A 80 -3.25 20.32 10.37
CA LEU A 80 -2.41 20.26 9.16
C LEU A 80 -1.74 18.89 8.93
N ASN A 81 -1.53 18.13 10.00
CA ASN A 81 -0.91 16.81 10.03
C ASN A 81 -1.86 15.72 10.54
N GLN A 82 -3.17 15.97 10.51
CA GLN A 82 -4.19 15.01 10.88
C GLN A 82 -4.97 14.57 9.64
N LEU A 83 -5.39 13.31 9.63
CA LEU A 83 -6.32 12.76 8.66
C LEU A 83 -7.43 12.04 9.41
N SER A 84 -8.58 11.85 8.80
CA SER A 84 -9.67 11.09 9.39
C SER A 84 -10.09 9.99 8.42
N GLN A 85 -9.65 8.77 8.70
CA GLN A 85 -9.98 7.58 7.91
C GLN A 85 -9.80 7.79 6.39
N PRO A 86 -8.58 8.13 5.92
CA PRO A 86 -8.33 8.24 4.49
C PRO A 86 -8.66 6.91 3.79
N THR A 87 -9.50 6.97 2.76
CA THR A 87 -9.98 5.76 2.06
C THR A 87 -9.24 5.50 0.76
N ASP A 88 -8.67 6.52 0.14
CA ASP A 88 -8.06 6.42 -1.18
C ASP A 88 -6.90 7.40 -1.33
N VAL A 89 -6.05 7.13 -2.31
CA VAL A 89 -4.93 7.98 -2.73
C VAL A 89 -4.84 8.01 -4.25
N LEU A 90 -4.57 9.20 -4.78
CA LEU A 90 -4.23 9.43 -6.18
C LEU A 90 -3.11 10.47 -6.19
N ILE A 91 -2.07 10.22 -6.98
CA ILE A 91 -0.89 11.08 -7.09
C ILE A 91 -0.69 11.45 -8.55
#